data_AF-G4RJQ9-F1
#
_entry.id   AF-G4RJQ9-F1
#
_cell.length_a   1.000
_cell.length_b   1.000
_cell.length_c   1.000
_cell.angle_alpha   90.00
_cell.angle_beta   90.00
_cell.angle_gamma   90.00
#
_symmetry.space_group_name_H-M   'P 1'
#
loop_
_entity.id
_entity.type
_entity.pdbx_description
1 polymer ?
#
loop_
_entity_poly.entity_id
_entity_poly.type
_entity_poly.pdbx_seq_one_letter_code
_entity_poly.pdbx_strand_id
1 'polypeptide(L)'
;MSLRRGLWASLAAGAVILALIPSIAQYGLFSPLNLSMMSALVAVAVVAFRYFSRAVGSPLFDKIGVAVISAAAAGVVMLWAGIDLGAAVIAIAYWGEPVMGYFIYRRLEAGLWRAVFLASAAAYAYTLPLVLLGLWQIPELADAVKVVALIALLRPSAPGTFRVR
;
A
#
# COMPACT_ATOMS: atom_id res chain seq x y z
N MET A 1 18.38 -9.57 -0.40
CA MET A 1 17.67 -9.51 -1.71
C MET A 1 16.15 -9.43 -1.59
N SER A 2 15.52 -10.14 -0.64
CA SER A 2 14.06 -10.14 -0.45
C SER A 2 13.46 -8.76 -0.20
N LEU A 3 14.08 -7.94 0.67
CA LEU A 3 13.59 -6.59 1.00
C LEU A 3 13.47 -5.68 -0.24
N ARG A 4 14.47 -5.68 -1.14
CA ARG A 4 14.45 -4.87 -2.37
C ARG A 4 13.34 -5.31 -3.32
N ARG A 5 13.09 -6.62 -3.45
CA ARG A 5 11.97 -7.14 -4.26
C ARG A 5 10.62 -6.74 -3.67
N GLY A 6 10.50 -6.76 -2.35
CA GLY A 6 9.32 -6.23 -1.65
C GLY A 6 9.08 -4.76 -1.96
N LEU A 7 10.12 -3.92 -1.89
CA LEU A 7 10.01 -2.49 -2.23
C LEU A 7 9.58 -2.25 -3.70
N TRP A 8 10.08 -3.06 -4.64
CA TRP A 8 9.61 -2.99 -6.04
C TRP A 8 8.14 -3.37 -6.18
N ALA A 9 7.67 -4.40 -5.46
CA ALA A 9 6.25 -4.75 -5.43
C ALA A 9 5.40 -3.63 -4.81
N SER A 10 5.87 -3.00 -3.74
CA SER A 10 5.22 -1.81 -3.16
C SER A 10 5.17 -0.63 -4.12
N LEU A 11 6.22 -0.43 -4.93
CA LEU A 11 6.23 0.61 -5.95
C LEU A 11 5.19 0.34 -7.05
N ALA A 12 5.10 -0.92 -7.50
CA ALA A 12 4.07 -1.34 -8.45
C ALA A 12 2.65 -1.13 -7.88
N ALA A 13 2.44 -1.46 -6.60
CA ALA A 13 1.17 -1.21 -5.92
C ALA A 13 0.82 0.28 -5.89
N GLY A 14 1.76 1.15 -5.49
CA GLY A 14 1.55 2.60 -5.49
C GLY A 14 1.22 3.14 -6.88
N ALA A 15 1.93 2.71 -7.92
CA ALA A 15 1.61 3.10 -9.29
C ALA A 15 0.18 2.71 -9.72
N VAL A 16 -0.29 1.53 -9.33
CA VAL A 16 -1.66 1.08 -9.60
C VAL A 16 -2.68 1.89 -8.78
N ILE A 17 -2.38 2.23 -7.52
CA ILE A 17 -3.23 3.08 -6.67
C ILE A 17 -3.39 4.48 -7.28
N LEU A 18 -2.28 5.08 -7.75
CA LEU A 18 -2.30 6.39 -8.43
C LEU A 18 -3.19 6.41 -9.68
N ALA A 19 -3.29 5.29 -10.40
CA ALA A 19 -4.24 5.18 -11.52
C ALA A 19 -5.67 4.87 -11.04
N LEU A 20 -5.82 4.10 -9.96
CA LEU A 20 -7.11 3.64 -9.46
C LEU A 20 -7.94 4.79 -8.89
N ILE A 21 -7.36 5.66 -8.06
CA ILE A 21 -8.09 6.74 -7.39
C ILE A 21 -8.83 7.66 -8.38
N PRO A 22 -8.17 8.26 -9.39
CA PRO A 22 -8.87 9.08 -10.38
C PRO A 22 -9.85 8.26 -11.23
N SER A 23 -9.54 6.99 -11.50
CA SER A 23 -10.43 6.07 -12.22
C SER A 23 -11.72 5.76 -11.43
N ILE A 24 -11.68 5.71 -10.09
CA ILE A 24 -12.88 5.61 -9.25
C ILE A 24 -13.71 6.88 -9.36
N ALA A 25 -13.08 8.05 -9.33
CA ALA A 25 -13.79 9.33 -9.49
C ALA A 25 -14.46 9.45 -10.87
N GLN A 26 -13.86 8.88 -11.92
CA GLN A 26 -14.37 8.97 -13.29
C GLN A 26 -15.41 7.88 -13.64
N TYR A 27 -15.14 6.63 -13.27
CA TYR A 27 -15.94 5.47 -13.71
C TYR A 27 -16.76 4.83 -12.60
N GLY A 28 -16.64 5.31 -11.37
CA GLY A 28 -17.32 4.78 -10.20
C GLY A 28 -16.66 3.52 -9.63
N LEU A 29 -16.95 3.26 -8.36
CA LEU A 29 -16.35 2.16 -7.58
C LEU A 29 -16.55 0.77 -8.21
N PHE A 30 -17.74 0.52 -8.76
CA PHE A 30 -18.14 -0.78 -9.30
C PHE A 30 -17.74 -1.02 -10.77
N SER A 31 -17.00 -0.09 -11.38
CA SER A 31 -16.50 -0.31 -12.74
C SER A 31 -15.65 -1.59 -12.79
N PRO A 32 -15.87 -2.49 -13.78
CA PRO A 32 -15.07 -3.70 -13.94
C PRO A 32 -13.56 -3.44 -14.00
N LEU A 33 -13.16 -2.27 -14.55
CA LEU A 33 -11.78 -1.82 -14.56
C LEU A 33 -11.24 -1.63 -13.14
N ASN A 34 -11.96 -0.87 -12.31
CA ASN A 34 -11.57 -0.56 -10.94
C ASN A 34 -11.52 -1.81 -10.06
N LEU A 35 -12.52 -2.69 -10.19
CA LEU A 35 -12.54 -3.98 -9.48
C LEU A 35 -11.38 -4.89 -9.89
N SER A 36 -11.02 -4.90 -11.18
CA SER A 36 -9.85 -5.64 -11.69
C SER A 36 -8.54 -5.09 -11.14
N MET A 37 -8.39 -3.76 -11.09
CA MET A 37 -7.21 -3.11 -10.49
C MET A 37 -7.11 -3.39 -9.00
N MET A 38 -8.22 -3.32 -8.24
CA MET A 38 -8.23 -3.69 -6.83
C MET A 38 -7.88 -5.16 -6.59
N SER A 39 -8.36 -6.06 -7.45
CA SER A 39 -8.01 -7.49 -7.41
C SER A 39 -6.51 -7.70 -7.68
N ALA A 40 -5.96 -6.97 -8.64
CA ALA A 40 -4.53 -6.99 -8.93
C ALA A 40 -3.71 -6.43 -7.74
N LEU A 41 -4.18 -5.38 -7.07
CA LEU A 41 -3.54 -4.84 -5.86
C LEU A 41 -3.48 -5.88 -4.75
N VAL A 42 -4.54 -6.67 -4.53
CA VAL A 42 -4.52 -7.78 -3.57
C VAL A 42 -3.44 -8.80 -3.94
N ALA A 43 -3.33 -9.19 -5.20
CA ALA A 43 -2.30 -10.12 -5.67
C ALA A 43 -0.88 -9.56 -5.47
N VAL A 44 -0.67 -8.28 -5.80
CA VAL A 44 0.61 -7.59 -5.57
C VAL A 44 0.93 -7.52 -4.07
N ALA A 45 -0.06 -7.27 -3.22
CA ALA A 45 0.09 -7.25 -1.77
C ALA A 45 0.53 -8.61 -1.21
N VAL A 46 -0.03 -9.72 -1.71
CA VAL A 46 0.41 -11.08 -1.36
C VAL A 46 1.89 -11.28 -1.74
N VAL A 47 2.28 -10.87 -2.95
CA VAL A 47 3.68 -10.99 -3.41
C VAL A 47 4.63 -10.15 -2.54
N ALA A 48 4.29 -8.88 -2.30
CA ALA A 48 5.06 -7.99 -1.45
C ALA A 48 5.20 -8.56 -0.02
N PHE A 49 4.10 -9.04 0.55
CA PHE A 49 4.08 -9.67 1.86
C PHE A 49 4.99 -10.88 1.95
N ARG A 50 5.00 -11.78 0.96
CA ARG A 50 5.92 -12.93 0.97
C ARG A 50 7.39 -12.51 0.96
N TYR A 51 7.73 -11.45 0.24
CA TYR A 51 9.09 -10.89 0.26
C TYR A 51 9.43 -10.26 1.60
N PHE A 52 8.53 -9.45 2.16
CA PHE A 52 8.76 -8.78 3.42
C PHE A 52 8.72 -9.72 4.62
N SER A 53 7.84 -10.71 4.65
CA SER A 53 7.78 -11.74 5.70
C SER A 53 9.13 -12.45 5.84
N ARG A 54 9.72 -12.89 4.71
CA ARG A 54 11.08 -13.48 4.70
C ARG A 54 12.17 -12.52 5.13
N ALA A 55 12.04 -11.22 4.83
CA ALA A 55 13.03 -10.22 5.21
C ALA A 55 12.91 -9.84 6.69
N VAL A 56 11.69 -9.68 7.20
CA VAL A 56 11.38 -9.20 8.54
C VAL A 56 11.48 -10.33 9.57
N GLY A 57 10.95 -11.52 9.28
CA GLY A 57 11.00 -12.67 10.18
C GLY A 57 10.31 -12.45 11.53
N SER A 58 9.27 -11.60 11.57
CA SER A 58 8.52 -11.29 12.80
C SER A 58 7.14 -11.96 12.75
N PRO A 59 6.79 -12.84 13.70
CA PRO A 59 5.47 -13.47 13.74
C PRO A 59 4.32 -12.46 13.85
N LEU A 60 4.55 -11.32 14.50
CA LEU A 60 3.57 -10.26 14.60
C LEU A 60 3.33 -9.56 13.24
N PHE A 61 4.39 -9.36 12.46
CA PHE A 61 4.26 -8.85 11.10
C PHE A 61 3.44 -9.80 10.23
N ASP A 62 3.70 -11.11 10.35
CA ASP A 62 2.99 -12.12 9.57
C ASP A 62 1.50 -12.18 9.93
N LYS A 63 1.16 -12.16 11.22
CA LYS A 63 -0.24 -12.15 11.68
C LYS A 63 -1.00 -10.91 11.19
N ILE A 64 -0.40 -9.73 11.33
CA ILE A 64 -1.01 -8.47 10.86
C ILE A 64 -1.15 -8.49 9.34
N GLY A 65 -0.11 -8.91 8.62
CA GLY A 65 -0.13 -8.96 7.16
C GLY A 65 -1.20 -9.89 6.60
N VAL A 66 -1.36 -11.08 7.19
CA VAL A 66 -2.46 -11.99 6.82
C VAL A 66 -3.81 -11.34 7.08
N ALA A 67 -4.03 -10.75 8.26
CA ALA A 67 -5.31 -10.11 8.59
C ALA A 67 -5.65 -8.96 7.63
N VAL A 68 -4.68 -8.07 7.35
CA VAL A 68 -4.85 -6.93 6.45
C VAL A 68 -5.15 -7.38 5.02
N ILE A 69 -4.37 -8.32 4.48
CA ILE A 69 -4.54 -8.78 3.09
C ILE A 69 -5.85 -9.54 2.95
N SER A 70 -6.19 -10.40 3.91
CA SER A 70 -7.47 -11.12 3.91
C SER A 70 -8.66 -10.18 4.00
N ALA A 71 -8.60 -9.15 4.85
CA ALA A 71 -9.65 -8.13 4.94
C ALA A 71 -9.80 -7.36 3.61
N ALA A 72 -8.69 -6.89 3.02
CA ALA A 72 -8.72 -6.22 1.73
C ALA A 72 -9.30 -7.13 0.63
N ALA A 73 -8.88 -8.40 0.57
CA ALA A 73 -9.42 -9.37 -0.38
C ALA A 73 -10.93 -9.60 -0.19
N ALA A 74 -11.39 -9.75 1.06
CA ALA A 74 -12.81 -9.89 1.37
C ALA A 74 -13.60 -8.65 0.92
N GLY A 75 -13.09 -7.45 1.16
CA GLY A 75 -13.70 -6.22 0.69
C GLY A 75 -13.81 -6.15 -0.84
N VAL A 76 -12.77 -6.58 -1.57
CA VAL A 76 -12.83 -6.67 -3.05
C VAL A 76 -13.87 -7.68 -3.52
N VAL A 77 -13.97 -8.85 -2.87
CA VAL A 77 -15.00 -9.86 -3.19
C VAL A 77 -16.41 -9.30 -2.93
N MET A 78 -16.61 -8.57 -1.84
CA MET A 78 -17.88 -7.89 -1.54
C MET A 78 -18.24 -6.89 -2.65
N LEU A 79 -17.27 -6.12 -3.15
CA LEU A 79 -17.52 -5.19 -4.26
C LEU A 79 -17.88 -5.91 -5.56
N TRP A 80 -17.22 -7.04 -5.88
CA TRP A 80 -17.62 -7.89 -7.01
C TRP A 80 -19.05 -8.43 -6.87
N ALA A 81 -19.50 -8.66 -5.63
CA ALA A 81 -20.86 -9.09 -5.33
C ALA A 81 -21.89 -7.93 -5.28
N GLY A 82 -21.48 -6.69 -5.60
CA GLY A 82 -22.35 -5.52 -5.56
C GLY A 82 -22.63 -4.99 -4.14
N ILE A 83 -21.78 -5.29 -3.17
CA ILE A 83 -21.95 -4.89 -1.76
C ILE A 83 -21.03 -3.69 -1.45
N ASP A 84 -21.60 -2.49 -1.36
CA ASP A 84 -20.89 -1.21 -1.09
C ASP A 84 -20.01 -1.24 0.16
N LEU A 85 -20.41 -2.02 1.19
CA LEU A 85 -19.64 -2.18 2.43
C LEU A 85 -18.22 -2.69 2.18
N GLY A 86 -17.97 -3.35 1.05
CA GLY A 86 -16.64 -3.79 0.64
C GLY A 86 -15.61 -2.65 0.60
N ALA A 87 -16.00 -1.43 0.20
CA ALA A 87 -15.09 -0.28 0.19
C ALA A 87 -14.68 0.17 1.59
N ALA A 88 -15.59 0.13 2.56
CA ALA A 88 -15.27 0.41 3.95
C ALA A 88 -14.34 -0.65 4.54
N VAL A 89 -14.56 -1.93 4.21
CA VAL A 89 -13.67 -3.03 4.63
C VAL A 89 -12.25 -2.84 4.08
N ILE A 90 -12.11 -2.48 2.80
CA ILE A 90 -10.81 -2.17 2.19
C ILE A 90 -10.17 -0.96 2.90
N ALA A 91 -10.91 0.12 3.12
CA ALA A 91 -10.39 1.33 3.75
C ALA A 91 -9.87 1.06 5.17
N ILE A 92 -10.59 0.27 5.96
CA ILE A 92 -10.16 -0.15 7.31
C ILE A 92 -8.93 -1.04 7.24
N ALA A 93 -8.86 -1.99 6.30
CA ALA A 93 -7.69 -2.85 6.13
C ALA A 93 -6.41 -2.03 5.91
N TYR A 94 -6.50 -0.92 5.16
CA TYR A 94 -5.38 -0.03 4.90
C TYR A 94 -4.83 0.67 6.15
N TRP A 95 -5.57 0.78 7.26
CA TRP A 95 -5.01 1.27 8.53
C TRP A 95 -3.92 0.35 9.10
N GLY A 96 -3.83 -0.89 8.63
CA GLY A 96 -2.72 -1.78 8.93
C GLY A 96 -1.43 -1.47 8.15
N GLU A 97 -1.51 -0.72 7.04
CA GLU A 97 -0.35 -0.40 6.18
C GLU A 97 0.76 0.34 6.96
N PRO A 98 0.47 1.39 7.76
CA PRO A 98 1.52 2.10 8.51
C PRO A 98 2.18 1.21 9.56
N VAL A 99 1.40 0.33 10.20
CA VAL A 99 1.89 -0.62 11.20
C VAL A 99 2.82 -1.64 10.55
N MET A 100 2.41 -2.23 9.42
CA MET A 100 3.27 -3.13 8.64
C MET A 100 4.51 -2.42 8.11
N GLY A 101 4.36 -1.19 7.63
CA GLY A 101 5.43 -0.32 7.18
C GLY A 101 6.50 -0.16 8.26
N TYR A 102 6.11 0.09 9.51
CA TYR A 102 7.08 0.20 10.62
C TYR A 102 8.02 -1.02 10.70
N PHE A 103 7.51 -2.26 10.57
CA PHE A 103 8.33 -3.47 10.61
C PHE A 103 9.30 -3.60 9.44
N ILE A 104 8.91 -3.12 8.26
CA ILE A 104 9.71 -3.16 7.03
C ILE A 104 10.78 -2.07 7.06
N TYR A 105 10.37 -0.82 7.28
CA TYR A 105 11.23 0.34 7.14
C TYR A 105 12.20 0.51 8.31
N ARG A 106 11.93 -0.07 9.49
CA ARG A 106 12.95 -0.17 10.56
C ARG A 106 14.20 -0.96 10.12
N ARG A 107 14.11 -1.78 9.08
CA ARG A 107 15.23 -2.52 8.49
C ARG A 107 16.01 -1.72 7.46
N LEU A 108 15.50 -0.56 7.01
CA LEU A 108 16.25 0.38 6.20
C LEU A 108 17.05 1.32 7.09
N GLU A 109 18.19 1.78 6.59
CA GLU A 109 18.94 2.85 7.23
C GLU A 109 18.04 4.07 7.48
N ALA A 110 18.31 4.74 8.61
CA ALA A 110 17.63 5.98 8.93
C ALA A 110 18.01 7.05 7.90
N GLY A 111 17.03 7.80 7.41
CA GLY A 111 17.23 8.84 6.41
C GLY A 111 15.94 9.56 6.08
N LEU A 112 16.05 10.73 5.46
CA LEU A 112 14.91 11.58 5.11
C LEU A 112 13.83 10.82 4.34
N TRP A 113 14.22 10.06 3.31
CA TRP A 113 13.29 9.32 2.45
C TRP A 113 12.52 8.21 3.17
N ARG A 114 13.12 7.60 4.20
CA ARG A 114 12.41 6.66 5.06
C ARG A 114 11.31 7.36 5.87
N ALA A 115 11.62 8.53 6.43
CA ALA A 115 10.65 9.31 7.19
C ALA A 115 9.51 9.82 6.30
N VAL A 116 9.84 10.34 5.11
CA VAL A 116 8.86 10.79 4.11
C VAL A 116 7.96 9.63 3.70
N PHE A 117 8.52 8.45 3.41
CA PHE A 117 7.73 7.26 3.08
C PHE A 117 6.75 6.91 4.20
N LEU A 118 7.22 6.80 5.45
CA LEU A 118 6.37 6.41 6.58
C LEU A 118 5.25 7.43 6.84
N ALA A 119 5.57 8.72 6.77
CA ALA A 119 4.59 9.79 6.96
C ALA A 119 3.55 9.80 5.84
N SER A 120 3.96 9.66 4.58
CA SER A 120 3.05 9.62 3.44
C SER A 120 2.20 8.35 3.40
N ALA A 121 2.74 7.20 3.78
CA ALA A 121 1.96 5.96 3.93
C ALA A 121 0.91 6.07 5.04
N ALA A 122 1.26 6.68 6.18
CA ALA A 122 0.30 6.98 7.24
C ALA A 122 -0.79 7.96 6.78
N ALA A 123 -0.39 9.06 6.13
CA ALA A 123 -1.32 10.03 5.57
C ALA A 123 -2.28 9.36 4.58
N TYR A 124 -1.77 8.54 3.67
CA TYR A 124 -2.59 7.79 2.71
C TYR A 124 -3.62 6.90 3.43
N ALA A 125 -3.16 6.03 4.33
CA ALA A 125 -4.04 5.09 5.04
C ALA A 125 -5.14 5.80 5.84
N TYR A 126 -4.82 6.88 6.54
CA TYR A 126 -5.80 7.60 7.37
C TYR A 126 -6.72 8.52 6.58
N THR A 127 -6.33 8.91 5.37
CA THR A 127 -7.16 9.73 4.48
C THR A 127 -7.93 8.91 3.45
N LEU A 128 -7.66 7.61 3.32
CA LEU A 128 -8.37 6.73 2.39
C LEU A 128 -9.91 6.74 2.58
N PRO A 129 -10.48 6.81 3.81
CA PRO A 129 -11.93 6.96 3.97
C PRO A 129 -12.52 8.22 3.31
N LEU A 130 -11.72 9.26 3.08
CA LEU A 130 -12.18 10.51 2.43
C LEU A 130 -12.54 10.30 0.95
N VAL A 131 -12.05 9.23 0.31
CA VAL A 131 -12.50 8.74 -1.01
C VAL A 131 -14.01 8.55 -1.03
N LEU A 132 -14.59 7.99 0.05
CA LEU A 132 -16.04 7.77 0.15
C LEU A 132 -16.84 9.08 0.24
N LEU A 133 -16.18 10.19 0.56
CA LEU A 133 -16.75 11.52 0.64
C LEU A 133 -16.46 12.37 -0.61
N GLY A 134 -15.87 11.79 -1.65
CA GLY A 134 -15.53 12.52 -2.88
C GLY A 134 -14.25 13.34 -2.81
N LEU A 135 -13.44 13.18 -1.76
CA LEU A 135 -12.20 13.94 -1.53
C LEU A 135 -10.97 13.11 -1.94
N TRP A 136 -10.96 12.69 -3.20
CA TRP A 136 -9.98 11.75 -3.77
C TRP A 136 -8.55 12.28 -3.79
N GLN A 137 -8.38 13.61 -3.91
CA GLN A 137 -7.09 14.26 -4.14
C GLN A 137 -6.15 14.15 -2.94
N ILE A 138 -6.71 14.04 -1.72
CA ILE A 138 -5.94 13.96 -0.47
C ILE A 138 -5.16 12.63 -0.40
N PRO A 139 -5.82 11.46 -0.46
CA PRO A 139 -5.11 10.18 -0.50
C PRO A 139 -4.27 10.03 -1.78
N GLU A 140 -4.72 10.55 -2.93
CA GLU A 140 -3.92 10.51 -4.16
C GLU A 140 -2.57 11.22 -4.00
N LEU A 141 -2.56 12.44 -3.46
CA LEU A 141 -1.32 13.18 -3.21
C LEU A 141 -0.42 12.46 -2.20
N ALA A 142 -1.00 11.88 -1.15
CA ALA A 142 -0.24 11.11 -0.17
C ALA A 142 0.42 9.88 -0.82
N ASP A 143 -0.29 9.16 -1.69
CA ASP A 143 0.26 8.01 -2.41
C ASP A 143 1.34 8.44 -3.42
N ALA A 144 1.19 9.60 -4.07
CA ALA A 144 2.19 10.14 -4.98
C ALA A 144 3.52 10.43 -4.26
N VAL A 145 3.46 11.07 -3.09
CA VAL A 145 4.64 11.31 -2.24
C VAL A 145 5.26 9.98 -1.80
N LYS A 146 4.43 8.99 -1.44
CA LYS A 146 4.87 7.64 -1.06
C LYS A 146 5.62 6.94 -2.20
N VAL A 147 5.12 7.03 -3.43
CA VAL A 147 5.75 6.50 -4.65
C VAL A 147 7.10 7.19 -4.90
N VAL A 148 7.17 8.52 -4.82
CA VAL A 148 8.43 9.27 -4.98
C VAL A 148 9.47 8.83 -3.94
N ALA A 149 9.04 8.67 -2.67
CA ALA A 149 9.92 8.20 -1.62
C ALA A 149 10.43 6.77 -1.86
N LEU A 150 9.58 5.85 -2.35
CA LEU A 150 10.00 4.50 -2.74
C LEU A 150 11.04 4.51 -3.86
N ILE A 151 10.83 5.35 -4.90
CA ILE A 151 11.79 5.50 -6.00
C ILE A 151 13.14 5.97 -5.44
N ALA A 152 13.14 6.97 -4.56
CA ALA A 152 14.36 7.45 -3.94
C ALA A 152 15.07 6.38 -3.09
N LEU A 153 14.33 5.60 -2.29
CA LEU A 153 14.86 4.49 -1.49
C LEU A 153 15.43 3.34 -2.34
N LEU A 154 14.95 3.17 -3.57
CA LEU A 154 15.40 2.14 -4.52
C LEU A 154 16.62 2.57 -5.36
N ARG A 155 17.00 3.86 -5.36
CA ARG A 155 18.17 4.35 -6.10
C ARG A 155 19.48 3.86 -5.45
N PRO A 156 20.50 3.46 -6.23
CA PRO A 156 21.75 2.94 -5.66
C PRO A 156 22.71 3.95 -5.00
N SER A 157 22.42 5.26 -4.92
CA SER A 157 23.47 6.27 -4.60
C SER A 157 23.00 7.60 -4.00
N ALA A 158 21.92 7.66 -3.23
CA ALA A 158 21.60 8.87 -2.47
C ALA A 158 22.09 8.74 -1.01
N PRO A 159 22.47 9.83 -0.31
CA PRO A 159 22.77 9.75 1.12
C PRO A 159 21.61 9.06 1.87
N GLY A 160 21.86 7.88 2.46
CA GLY A 160 20.84 7.04 3.10
C GLY A 160 20.21 5.94 2.22
N THR A 161 20.80 5.58 1.08
CA THR A 161 20.28 4.48 0.23
C THR A 161 20.74 3.09 0.64
N PHE A 162 19.77 2.17 0.62
CA PHE A 162 19.84 0.70 0.72
C PHE A 162 21.20 0.09 1.11
N ARG A 163 21.59 0.28 2.37
CA ARG A 163 22.40 -0.70 3.08
C ARG A 163 21.48 -1.44 4.05
N VAL A 164 21.41 -2.75 3.90
CA VAL A 164 20.70 -3.61 4.86
C VAL A 164 21.60 -3.65 6.10
N ARG A 165 21.09 -3.17 7.25
CA ARG A 165 21.73 -3.43 8.54
C ARG A 165 21.61 -4.91 8.91
#